data_AF-A0A9J6P745-F1
#
_entry.id   AF-A0A9J6P745-F1
#
_cell.length_a   1.000
_cell.length_b   1.000
_cell.length_c   1.000
_cell.angle_alpha   90.00
_cell.angle_beta   90.00
_cell.angle_gamma   90.00
#
_symmetry.space_group_name_H-M   'P 1'
#
loop_
_entity.id
_entity.type
_entity.pdbx_description
1 polymer ?
#
loop_
_entity_poly.entity_id
_entity_poly.type
_entity_poly.pdbx_seq_one_letter_code
_entity_poly.pdbx_strand_id
1 'polypeptide(L)'
;MAIKDYQIYKGALLNEKERVKNLLNGMDKGIYLEELGGELSILDNHPADIGEEMASCDTVRALRGNEMKILDKIDNSLEKIDDGTYGICPMCSGKISKERLQFMPYAEYCIKCQNDLTSVYKNDFSRRPLEEQVLQPFNFGYNDFKDDPGFDAEDTYQAVESFNRQKNLDDYYYDDDEYVEGIEAISNGQYRHQLL
;
A
#
# COMPACT_ATOMS: atom_id res chain seq x y z
N MET A 1 9.55 24.42 28.06
CA MET A 1 10.15 25.12 26.91
C MET A 1 10.13 26.62 27.18
N ALA A 2 10.93 27.44 26.51
CA ALA A 2 10.84 28.89 26.69
C ALA A 2 9.52 29.41 26.09
N ILE A 3 8.91 30.43 26.69
CA ILE A 3 7.63 31.03 26.23
C ILE A 3 7.72 31.47 24.75
N LYS A 4 8.90 31.89 24.30
CA LYS A 4 9.18 32.23 22.89
C LYS A 4 9.07 31.04 21.94
N ASP A 5 9.44 29.85 22.37
CA ASP A 5 9.39 28.65 21.53
C ASP A 5 7.93 28.28 21.22
N TYR A 6 7.02 28.40 22.20
CA TYR A 6 5.60 28.09 22.02
C TYR A 6 4.91 29.00 20.99
N GLN A 7 5.28 30.28 20.94
CA GLN A 7 4.71 31.23 19.97
C GLN A 7 5.08 30.86 18.53
N ILE A 8 6.31 30.37 18.32
CA ILE A 8 6.77 29.92 16.99
C ILE A 8 5.95 28.70 16.55
N TYR A 9 5.78 27.70 17.41
CA TYR A 9 4.98 26.51 17.09
C TYR A 9 3.50 26.83 16.91
N LYS A 10 2.93 27.75 17.71
CA LYS A 10 1.54 28.19 17.57
C LYS A 10 1.31 28.85 16.20
N GLY A 11 2.23 29.69 15.75
CA GLY A 11 2.17 30.28 14.41
C GLY A 11 2.23 29.22 13.30
N ALA A 12 3.13 28.24 13.43
CA ALA A 12 3.24 27.14 12.47
C ALA A 12 1.96 26.27 12.42
N LEU A 13 1.37 25.96 13.58
CA LEU A 13 0.12 25.19 13.67
C LEU A 13 -1.06 25.92 13.04
N LEU A 14 -1.17 27.23 13.23
CA LEU A 14 -2.24 28.02 12.61
C LEU A 14 -2.12 28.08 11.09
N ASN A 15 -0.90 28.23 10.56
CA ASN A 15 -0.66 28.18 9.12
C ASN A 15 -1.02 26.80 8.54
N GLU A 16 -0.60 25.72 9.20
CA GLU A 16 -1.00 24.36 8.80
C GLU A 16 -2.52 24.14 8.90
N LYS A 17 -3.17 24.70 9.93
CA LYS A 17 -4.65 24.64 10.08
C LYS A 17 -5.35 25.28 8.91
N GLU A 18 -4.91 26.47 8.48
CA GLU A 18 -5.46 27.14 7.31
C GLU A 18 -5.20 26.36 6.03
N ARG A 19 -3.99 25.80 5.85
CA ARG A 19 -3.65 24.94 4.71
C ARG A 19 -4.60 23.74 4.61
N VAL A 20 -4.77 23.00 5.70
CA VAL A 20 -5.64 21.80 5.75
C VAL A 20 -7.11 22.18 5.54
N LYS A 21 -7.58 23.27 6.16
CA LYS A 21 -8.95 23.76 5.93
C LYS A 21 -9.22 24.15 4.48
N ASN A 22 -8.27 24.82 3.82
CA ASN A 22 -8.39 25.18 2.42
C ASN A 22 -8.42 23.94 1.52
N LEU A 23 -7.61 22.92 1.83
CA LEU A 23 -7.64 21.63 1.14
C LEU A 23 -8.99 20.93 1.33
N LEU A 24 -9.50 20.84 2.56
CA LEU A 24 -10.81 20.24 2.84
C LEU A 24 -11.94 20.97 2.14
N ASN A 25 -11.94 22.30 2.13
CA ASN A 25 -12.92 23.09 1.38
C ASN A 25 -12.81 22.88 -0.14
N GLY A 26 -11.60 22.69 -0.65
CA GLY A 26 -11.37 22.34 -2.06
C GLY A 26 -11.88 20.94 -2.39
N MET A 27 -11.62 19.98 -1.50
CA MET A 27 -12.14 18.61 -1.61
C MET A 27 -13.66 18.62 -1.52
N ASP A 28 -14.30 19.29 -0.55
CA ASP A 28 -15.76 19.32 -0.42
C ASP A 28 -16.45 19.93 -1.66
N LYS A 29 -15.83 20.91 -2.32
CA LYS A 29 -16.30 21.44 -3.60
C LYS A 29 -16.06 20.49 -4.79
N GLY A 30 -15.02 19.66 -4.71
CA GLY A 30 -14.65 18.68 -5.72
C GLY A 30 -15.14 17.26 -5.41
N ILE A 31 -15.85 17.04 -4.29
CA ILE A 31 -16.50 15.78 -3.98
C ILE A 31 -17.71 15.70 -4.90
N TYR A 32 -17.52 15.03 -6.02
CA TYR A 32 -18.49 14.62 -7.04
C TYR A 32 -19.64 13.75 -6.48
N LEU A 33 -19.84 13.67 -5.16
CA LEU A 33 -20.89 12.86 -4.54
C LEU A 33 -22.29 13.45 -4.76
N GLU A 34 -22.40 14.77 -4.92
CA GLU A 34 -23.67 15.43 -5.26
C GLU A 34 -24.06 15.25 -6.73
N GLU A 35 -23.10 15.13 -7.65
CA GLU A 35 -23.36 14.82 -9.08
C GLU A 35 -23.58 13.32 -9.32
N LEU A 36 -22.84 12.40 -8.67
CA LEU A 36 -23.08 10.96 -8.82
C LEU A 36 -24.43 10.50 -8.22
N GLY A 37 -24.91 11.18 -7.17
CA GLY A 37 -26.24 10.96 -6.62
C GLY A 37 -27.36 11.69 -7.38
N GLY A 38 -27.00 12.72 -8.17
CA GLY A 38 -27.91 13.58 -8.93
C GLY A 38 -28.14 13.10 -10.38
N GLU A 39 -27.14 12.48 -11.00
CA GLU A 39 -27.26 11.70 -12.24
C GLU A 39 -27.97 10.37 -11.92
N LEU A 40 -29.27 10.47 -11.63
CA LEU A 40 -30.16 9.34 -11.34
C LEU A 40 -30.37 8.47 -12.58
N SER A 41 -29.35 7.71 -13.00
CA SER A 41 -29.53 6.41 -13.65
C SER A 41 -28.22 5.60 -13.69
N ILE A 42 -27.98 4.83 -12.62
CA ILE A 42 -27.06 3.66 -12.65
C ILE A 42 -27.45 2.65 -13.76
N LEU A 43 -28.66 2.79 -14.35
CA LEU A 43 -29.22 1.87 -15.33
C LEU A 43 -28.57 1.98 -16.72
N ASP A 44 -27.90 3.08 -17.05
CA ASP A 44 -27.31 3.34 -18.39
C ASP A 44 -25.76 3.45 -18.38
N ASN A 45 -25.12 3.29 -17.21
CA ASN A 45 -23.67 3.30 -17.09
C ASN A 45 -23.08 1.89 -17.24
N HIS A 46 -21.94 1.79 -17.92
CA HIS A 46 -21.23 0.51 -18.04
C HIS A 46 -20.68 0.10 -16.65
N PRO A 47 -20.79 -1.18 -16.25
CA PRO A 47 -20.39 -1.61 -14.90
C PRO A 47 -18.90 -1.36 -14.60
N ALA A 48 -18.04 -1.33 -15.63
CA ALA A 48 -16.64 -0.98 -15.46
C ALA A 48 -16.44 0.50 -15.07
N ASP A 49 -17.21 1.40 -15.68
CA ASP A 49 -17.10 2.85 -15.45
C ASP A 49 -17.57 3.19 -14.02
N ILE A 50 -18.66 2.55 -13.58
CA ILE A 50 -19.14 2.65 -12.19
C ILE A 50 -18.04 2.19 -11.21
N GLY A 51 -17.34 1.11 -11.53
CA GLY A 51 -16.25 0.59 -10.71
C GLY A 51 -15.08 1.58 -10.60
N GLU A 52 -14.69 2.20 -11.72
CA GLU A 52 -13.63 3.21 -11.76
C GLU A 52 -14.01 4.48 -10.98
N GLU A 53 -15.24 4.96 -11.13
CA GLU A 53 -15.77 6.11 -10.39
C GLU A 53 -15.84 5.83 -8.88
N MET A 54 -16.33 4.66 -8.49
CA MET A 54 -16.39 4.24 -7.08
C MET A 54 -14.99 4.18 -6.46
N ALA A 55 -14.03 3.55 -7.16
CA ALA A 55 -12.65 3.47 -6.69
C ALA A 55 -12.04 4.87 -6.51
N SER A 56 -12.28 5.78 -7.45
CA SER A 56 -11.84 7.17 -7.37
C SER A 56 -12.48 7.88 -6.17
N CYS A 57 -13.79 7.73 -5.94
CA CYS A 57 -14.49 8.28 -4.78
C CYS A 57 -13.91 7.77 -3.46
N ASP A 58 -13.60 6.48 -3.37
CA ASP A 58 -13.01 5.88 -2.18
C ASP A 58 -11.62 6.42 -1.88
N THR A 59 -10.79 6.65 -2.91
CA THR A 59 -9.48 7.30 -2.71
C THR A 59 -9.64 8.72 -2.17
N VAL A 60 -10.55 9.52 -2.72
CA VAL A 60 -10.83 10.90 -2.27
C VAL A 60 -11.35 10.89 -0.83
N ARG A 61 -12.25 9.97 -0.50
CA ARG A 61 -12.79 9.80 0.86
C ARG A 61 -11.68 9.45 1.86
N ALA A 62 -10.77 8.56 1.49
CA ALA A 62 -9.64 8.17 2.33
C ALA A 62 -8.68 9.34 2.57
N LEU A 63 -8.35 10.11 1.53
CA LEU A 63 -7.52 11.31 1.62
C LEU A 63 -8.17 12.37 2.53
N ARG A 64 -9.45 12.66 2.31
CA ARG A 64 -10.23 13.59 3.15
C ARG A 64 -10.24 13.15 4.62
N GLY A 65 -10.45 11.86 4.87
CA GLY A 65 -10.42 11.29 6.22
C GLY A 65 -9.04 11.44 6.89
N ASN A 66 -7.95 11.39 6.13
CA ASN A 66 -6.61 11.66 6.65
C ASN A 66 -6.43 13.14 7.01
N GLU A 67 -6.82 14.05 6.12
CA GLU A 67 -6.73 15.50 6.38
C GLU A 67 -7.58 15.92 7.60
N MET A 68 -8.76 15.35 7.78
CA MET A 68 -9.57 15.56 9.00
C MET A 68 -8.84 15.11 10.27
N LYS A 69 -8.19 13.94 10.26
CA LYS A 69 -7.38 13.49 11.41
C LYS A 69 -6.18 14.39 11.67
N ILE A 70 -5.59 14.99 10.63
CA ILE A 70 -4.51 15.97 10.80
C ILE A 70 -5.06 17.24 11.45
N LEU A 71 -6.23 17.71 11.04
CA LEU A 71 -6.90 18.86 11.63
C LEU A 71 -7.17 18.65 13.13
N ASP A 72 -7.68 17.49 13.52
CA ASP A 72 -7.91 17.13 14.92
C ASP A 72 -6.60 17.16 15.73
N LYS A 73 -5.51 16.63 15.16
CA LYS A 73 -4.18 16.67 15.81
C LYS A 73 -3.66 18.10 15.98
N ILE A 74 -3.92 18.97 15.00
CA ILE A 74 -3.54 20.39 15.10
C ILE A 74 -4.32 21.06 16.23
N ASP A 75 -5.62 20.82 16.32
CA ASP A 75 -6.49 21.39 17.36
C ASP A 75 -6.08 20.89 18.75
N ASN A 76 -5.84 19.58 18.91
CA ASN A 76 -5.27 19.02 20.14
C ASN A 76 -3.92 19.65 20.51
N SER A 77 -3.06 19.90 19.52
CA SER A 77 -1.75 20.54 19.75
C SER A 77 -1.90 22.00 20.20
N LEU A 78 -2.87 22.74 19.65
CA LEU A 78 -3.16 24.12 20.06
C LEU A 78 -3.68 24.16 21.51
N GLU A 79 -4.59 23.26 21.88
CA GLU A 79 -5.07 23.12 23.26
C GLU A 79 -3.92 22.82 24.23
N LYS A 80 -3.02 21.88 23.87
CA LYS A 80 -1.83 21.56 24.68
C LYS A 80 -0.87 22.74 24.82
N ILE A 81 -0.82 23.65 23.85
CA ILE A 81 0.00 24.88 23.96
C ILE A 81 -0.62 25.79 25.00
N ASP A 82 -1.94 25.95 24.98
CA ASP A 82 -2.67 26.80 25.92
C ASP A 82 -2.61 26.23 27.36
N ASP A 83 -2.62 24.89 27.50
CA ASP A 83 -2.41 24.18 28.78
C ASP A 83 -0.93 24.10 29.22
N GLY A 84 0.01 24.49 28.36
CA GLY A 84 1.45 24.41 28.62
C GLY A 84 2.06 23.01 28.63
N THR A 85 1.32 21.99 28.21
CA THR A 85 1.77 20.58 28.14
C THR A 85 2.34 20.18 26.77
N TYR A 86 2.32 21.09 25.80
CA TYR A 86 2.81 20.83 24.45
C TYR A 86 4.29 20.40 24.41
N GLY A 87 4.57 19.40 23.58
CA GLY A 87 5.88 18.77 23.46
C GLY A 87 6.15 17.63 24.46
N ILE A 88 5.14 17.19 25.22
CA ILE A 88 5.21 16.04 26.12
C ILE A 88 4.43 14.86 25.51
N CYS A 89 5.06 13.70 25.41
CA CYS A 89 4.43 12.48 24.93
C CYS A 89 3.42 11.95 25.96
N PRO A 90 2.14 11.69 25.60
CA PRO A 90 1.15 11.21 26.56
C PRO A 90 1.37 9.76 26.99
N MET A 91 2.09 8.94 26.20
CA MET A 91 2.34 7.53 26.51
C MET A 91 3.50 7.32 27.50
N CYS A 92 4.62 8.03 27.31
CA CYS A 92 5.83 7.84 28.12
C CYS A 92 6.20 9.06 28.99
N SER A 93 5.40 10.13 28.92
CA SER A 93 5.65 11.41 29.61
C SER A 93 7.00 12.06 29.25
N GLY A 94 7.71 11.54 28.25
CA GLY A 94 8.98 12.06 27.77
C GLY A 94 8.82 13.28 26.87
N LYS A 95 9.88 14.08 26.74
CA LYS A 95 9.90 15.23 25.83
C LYS A 95 10.03 14.77 24.37
N ILE A 96 9.22 15.36 23.49
CA ILE A 96 9.32 15.18 22.04
C ILE A 96 10.53 15.98 21.53
N SER A 97 11.29 15.44 20.58
CA SER A 97 12.46 16.13 20.03
C SER A 97 12.05 17.43 19.32
N LYS A 98 12.85 18.49 19.49
CA LYS A 98 12.57 19.80 18.88
C LYS A 98 12.55 19.72 17.35
N GLU A 99 13.50 18.99 16.77
CA GLU A 99 13.58 18.76 15.32
C GLU A 99 12.29 18.15 14.76
N ARG A 100 11.68 17.22 15.52
CA ARG A 100 10.41 16.61 15.14
C ARG A 100 9.24 17.60 15.20
N LEU A 101 9.18 18.44 16.22
CA LEU A 101 8.13 19.47 16.35
C LEU A 101 8.32 20.62 15.34
N GLN A 102 9.55 20.85 14.88
CA GLN A 102 9.82 21.80 13.80
C GLN A 102 9.35 21.27 12.44
N PHE A 103 9.53 19.98 12.19
CA PHE A 103 9.08 19.35 10.94
C PHE A 103 7.59 19.00 10.95
N MET A 104 7.08 18.46 12.05
CA MET A 104 5.68 18.10 12.27
C MET A 104 5.19 18.70 13.61
N PRO A 105 4.65 19.93 13.59
CA PRO A 105 4.21 20.60 14.81
C PRO A 105 2.98 19.94 15.45
N TYR A 106 2.19 19.18 14.70
CA TYR A 106 1.04 18.42 15.21
C TYR A 106 1.41 17.02 15.73
N ALA A 107 2.70 16.72 15.94
CA ALA A 107 3.13 15.41 16.43
C ALA A 107 2.74 15.18 17.90
N GLU A 108 1.86 14.20 18.15
CA GLU A 108 1.36 13.88 19.49
C GLU A 108 2.33 12.99 20.32
N TYR A 109 3.11 12.14 19.65
CA TYR A 109 3.96 11.13 20.29
C TYR A 109 5.44 11.30 19.93
N CYS A 110 6.31 10.81 20.80
CA CYS A 110 7.74 10.65 20.48
C CYS A 110 7.96 9.49 19.50
N ILE A 111 9.12 9.45 18.85
CA ILE A 111 9.44 8.46 17.79
C ILE A 111 9.31 7.03 18.30
N LYS A 112 9.80 6.75 19.51
CA LYS A 112 9.73 5.42 20.13
C LYS A 112 8.28 4.95 20.30
N CYS A 113 7.47 5.75 21.00
CA CYS A 113 6.06 5.45 21.22
C CYS A 113 5.26 5.37 19.92
N GLN A 114 5.57 6.22 18.93
CA GLN A 114 4.91 6.15 17.62
C GLN A 114 5.26 4.84 16.90
N ASN A 115 6.52 4.40 16.95
CA ASN A 115 6.94 3.13 16.37
C ASN A 115 6.25 1.95 17.06
N ASP A 116 6.13 1.99 18.39
CA ASP A 116 5.44 0.95 19.15
C ASP A 116 3.94 0.88 18.79
N LEU A 117 3.27 2.03 18.67
CA LEU A 117 1.89 2.10 18.18
C LEU A 117 1.75 1.56 16.75
N THR A 118 2.73 1.83 15.90
CA THR A 118 2.70 1.42 14.48
C THR A 118 3.04 -0.06 14.32
N SER A 119 3.88 -0.63 15.19
CA SER A 119 4.26 -2.05 15.14
C SER A 119 3.12 -2.98 15.53
N VAL A 120 2.19 -2.54 16.40
CA VAL A 120 0.95 -3.29 16.70
C VAL A 120 0.14 -3.55 15.42
N TYR A 121 0.09 -2.60 14.48
CA TYR A 121 -0.60 -2.79 13.20
C TYR A 121 0.12 -3.72 12.22
N LYS A 122 1.38 -4.10 12.47
CA LYS A 122 2.07 -5.09 11.63
C LYS A 122 1.60 -6.52 11.90
N ASN A 123 0.93 -6.78 13.02
CA ASN A 123 0.52 -8.12 13.46
C ASN A 123 -0.90 -8.19 14.02
N ASP A 124 -1.78 -7.23 13.72
CA ASP A 124 -3.16 -7.31 14.20
C ASP A 124 -3.98 -8.30 13.33
N PHE A 125 -3.71 -9.60 13.52
CA PHE A 125 -4.50 -10.69 12.93
C PHE A 125 -5.97 -10.65 13.34
N SER A 126 -6.35 -9.84 14.35
CA SER A 126 -7.73 -9.73 14.81
C SER A 126 -8.63 -8.87 13.91
N ARG A 127 -8.03 -8.01 13.07
CA ARG A 127 -8.74 -7.24 12.02
C ARG A 127 -8.74 -7.91 10.67
N ARG A 128 -7.89 -8.94 10.50
CA ARG A 128 -7.89 -9.77 9.31
C ARG A 128 -9.02 -10.79 9.47
N PRO A 129 -9.72 -11.16 8.39
CA PRO A 129 -10.73 -12.20 8.45
C PRO A 129 -10.12 -13.48 9.07
N LEU A 130 -10.88 -14.22 9.90
CA LEU A 130 -10.39 -15.45 10.53
C LEU A 130 -9.98 -16.48 9.47
N GLU A 131 -10.63 -16.41 8.30
CA GLU A 131 -10.31 -17.13 7.08
C GLU A 131 -8.83 -17.00 6.75
N GLU A 132 -8.19 -15.85 6.99
CA GLU A 132 -6.79 -15.66 6.66
C GLU A 132 -5.80 -16.43 7.54
N GLN A 133 -6.23 -16.89 8.73
CA GLN A 133 -5.42 -17.80 9.54
C GLN A 133 -5.47 -19.24 9.01
N VAL A 134 -6.51 -19.57 8.24
CA VAL A 134 -6.78 -20.91 7.71
C VAL A 134 -6.46 -20.99 6.21
N LEU A 135 -6.56 -19.87 5.51
CA LEU A 135 -5.96 -19.65 4.22
C LEU A 135 -4.46 -19.78 4.47
N GLN A 136 -3.92 -20.96 4.15
CA GLN A 136 -2.54 -21.00 3.75
C GLN A 136 -2.38 -19.91 2.69
N PRO A 137 -1.24 -19.18 2.63
CA PRO A 137 -0.95 -18.38 1.44
C PRO A 137 -1.34 -19.27 0.28
N PHE A 138 -2.21 -18.80 -0.62
CA PHE A 138 -2.53 -19.54 -1.83
C PHE A 138 -1.18 -19.87 -2.43
N ASN A 139 -0.70 -21.07 -2.11
CA ASN A 139 0.62 -21.49 -2.46
C ASN A 139 0.36 -21.91 -3.88
N PHE A 140 0.41 -20.92 -4.76
CA PHE A 140 0.97 -21.02 -6.10
C PHE A 140 2.45 -21.43 -5.99
N GLY A 141 2.77 -22.36 -5.09
CA GLY A 141 4.04 -23.03 -5.00
C GLY A 141 3.89 -24.26 -5.86
N TYR A 142 4.77 -24.40 -6.84
CA TYR A 142 5.12 -25.68 -7.44
C TYR A 142 5.56 -26.59 -6.28
N ASN A 143 4.60 -27.30 -5.73
CA ASN A 143 4.80 -28.14 -4.58
C ASN A 143 4.63 -29.57 -5.05
N ASP A 144 5.67 -30.09 -5.69
CA ASP A 144 5.89 -31.51 -5.98
C ASP A 144 6.05 -32.34 -4.67
N PHE A 145 5.37 -31.96 -3.59
CA PHE A 145 5.26 -32.77 -2.39
C PHE A 145 4.35 -33.96 -2.73
N LYS A 146 5.00 -35.02 -3.25
CA LYS A 146 4.47 -36.26 -3.82
C LYS A 146 3.41 -37.05 -3.02
N ASP A 147 2.84 -36.52 -1.95
CA ASP A 147 1.97 -37.28 -1.04
C ASP A 147 0.66 -36.56 -0.65
N ASP A 148 0.28 -35.45 -1.28
CA ASP A 148 -1.09 -34.90 -1.13
C ASP A 148 -1.96 -35.28 -2.34
N PRO A 149 -3.04 -36.08 -2.18
CA PRO A 149 -3.97 -36.41 -3.26
C PRO A 149 -4.94 -35.26 -3.60
N GLY A 150 -4.79 -34.09 -3.00
CA GLY A 150 -5.60 -32.91 -3.27
C GLY A 150 -5.33 -32.29 -4.64
N PHE A 151 -6.40 -31.80 -5.29
CA PHE A 151 -6.32 -31.09 -6.57
C PHE A 151 -5.57 -29.77 -6.40
N ASP A 152 -4.38 -29.66 -7.01
CA ASP A 152 -3.49 -28.52 -6.84
C ASP A 152 -3.45 -27.58 -8.05
N ALA A 153 -2.54 -26.60 -8.02
CA ALA A 153 -2.41 -25.64 -9.11
C ALA A 153 -1.90 -26.30 -10.41
N GLU A 154 -1.04 -27.31 -10.33
CA GLU A 154 -0.59 -28.06 -11.51
C GLU A 154 -1.75 -28.84 -12.12
N ASP A 155 -2.56 -29.48 -11.28
CA ASP A 155 -3.76 -30.21 -11.70
C ASP A 155 -4.76 -29.29 -12.42
N THR A 156 -4.89 -28.02 -12.01
CA THR A 156 -5.72 -27.05 -12.73
C THR A 156 -5.23 -26.82 -14.15
N TYR A 157 -3.92 -26.70 -14.36
CA TYR A 157 -3.32 -26.50 -15.68
C TYR A 157 -3.44 -27.76 -16.54
N GLN A 158 -3.11 -28.94 -15.99
CA GLN A 158 -3.23 -30.23 -16.68
C GLN A 158 -4.69 -30.51 -17.10
N ALA A 159 -5.67 -30.20 -16.24
CA ALA A 159 -7.08 -30.37 -16.54
C ALA A 159 -7.53 -29.48 -17.72
N VAL A 160 -7.09 -28.21 -17.76
CA VAL A 160 -7.41 -27.30 -18.86
C VAL A 160 -6.68 -27.70 -20.14
N GLU A 161 -5.40 -28.09 -20.05
CA GLU A 161 -4.58 -28.53 -21.18
C GLU A 161 -5.19 -29.76 -21.87
N SER A 162 -5.78 -30.68 -21.10
CA SER A 162 -6.42 -31.89 -21.63
C SER A 162 -7.51 -31.60 -22.69
N PHE A 163 -8.19 -30.45 -22.60
CA PHE A 163 -9.20 -30.04 -23.57
C PHE A 163 -8.60 -29.55 -24.89
N ASN A 164 -7.37 -29.03 -24.85
CA ASN A 164 -6.64 -28.55 -26.03
C ASN A 164 -5.71 -29.61 -26.64
N ARG A 165 -5.47 -30.72 -25.93
CA ARG A 165 -4.57 -31.78 -26.40
C ARG A 165 -5.15 -32.50 -27.62
N GLN A 166 -4.48 -32.37 -28.77
CA GLN A 166 -4.86 -33.07 -29.98
C GLN A 166 -4.46 -34.55 -29.90
N LYS A 167 -5.37 -35.47 -30.27
CA LYS A 167 -5.04 -36.90 -30.35
C LYS A 167 -3.93 -37.12 -31.38
N ASN A 168 -2.84 -37.75 -30.94
CA ASN A 168 -1.66 -38.14 -31.74
C ASN A 168 -0.70 -37.00 -32.13
N LEU A 169 -0.65 -35.89 -31.38
CA LEU A 169 0.55 -35.05 -31.38
C LEU A 169 1.45 -35.52 -30.25
N ASP A 170 2.63 -36.03 -30.58
CA ASP A 170 3.71 -36.14 -29.60
C ASP A 170 4.16 -34.71 -29.30
N ASP A 171 3.99 -34.27 -28.05
CA ASP A 171 4.47 -32.98 -27.57
C ASP A 171 6.00 -33.04 -27.55
N TYR A 172 6.64 -32.73 -28.67
CA TYR A 172 8.07 -32.50 -28.76
C TYR A 172 8.39 -31.19 -28.04
N TYR A 173 8.41 -31.22 -26.72
CA TYR A 173 9.25 -30.31 -25.96
C TYR A 173 10.67 -30.64 -26.37
N TYR A 174 11.25 -29.79 -27.21
CA TYR A 174 12.68 -29.73 -27.36
C TYR A 174 13.22 -29.36 -25.98
N ASP A 175 13.65 -30.36 -25.21
CA ASP A 175 14.74 -30.15 -24.27
C ASP A 175 15.87 -29.59 -25.13
N ASP A 176 16.14 -28.29 -24.99
CA ASP A 176 17.34 -27.63 -25.52
C ASP A 176 18.57 -28.19 -24.77
N ASP A 177 18.78 -29.50 -24.85
CA ASP A 177 20.05 -30.14 -24.55
C ASP A 177 20.97 -29.89 -25.75
N GLU A 178 21.50 -28.66 -25.80
CA GLU A 178 22.84 -28.28 -26.26
C GLU A 178 23.44 -29.13 -27.41
N TYR A 179 22.73 -29.29 -28.53
CA TYR A 179 23.30 -29.90 -29.74
C TYR A 179 23.89 -28.82 -30.64
N VAL A 180 25.17 -28.50 -30.43
CA VAL A 180 25.94 -27.71 -31.39
C VAL A 180 26.33 -28.64 -32.54
N GLU A 181 25.85 -28.36 -33.75
CA GLU A 181 26.28 -29.11 -34.93
C GLU A 181 27.81 -29.02 -35.06
N GLY A 182 28.49 -30.11 -35.41
CA GLY A 182 29.97 -30.15 -35.45
C GLY A 182 30.61 -29.12 -36.40
N ILE A 183 29.82 -28.49 -37.27
CA ILE A 183 30.21 -27.41 -38.19
C ILE A 183 30.24 -26.05 -37.47
N GLU A 184 29.42 -25.90 -36.42
CA GLU A 184 29.29 -24.71 -35.57
C GLU A 184 30.23 -24.74 -34.36
N ALA A 185 30.88 -25.87 -34.09
CA ALA A 185 31.93 -26.01 -33.08
C ALA A 185 33.21 -25.28 -33.53
N ILE A 186 33.27 -23.98 -33.29
CA ILE A 186 34.46 -23.17 -33.56
C ILE A 186 35.62 -23.60 -32.67
N SER A 187 36.81 -23.82 -33.26
CA SER A 187 38.00 -24.15 -32.48
C SER A 187 38.43 -22.96 -31.60
N ASN A 188 39.02 -23.24 -30.43
CA ASN A 188 39.57 -22.22 -29.54
C ASN A 188 40.56 -21.24 -30.24
N GLY A 189 41.17 -21.66 -31.35
CA GLY A 189 42.00 -20.80 -32.21
C GLY A 189 41.20 -19.78 -33.02
N GLN A 190 40.06 -20.19 -33.61
CA GLN A 190 39.16 -19.30 -34.36
C GLN A 190 38.51 -18.25 -33.46
N TYR A 191 38.12 -18.62 -32.24
CA TYR A 191 37.59 -17.67 -31.26
C TYR A 191 38.59 -16.56 -30.91
N ARG A 192 39.87 -16.92 -30.72
CA ARG A 192 40.93 -15.94 -30.42
C ARG A 192 41.22 -14.97 -31.57
N HIS A 193 41.00 -15.37 -32.82
CA HIS A 193 41.18 -14.49 -33.98
C HIS A 193 40.06 -13.46 -34.16
N GLN A 194 38.88 -13.68 -33.58
CA GLN A 194 37.75 -12.74 -33.65
C GLN A 194 37.81 -11.60 -32.61
N LEU A 195 38.71 -11.70 -31.63
CA LEU A 195 38.85 -10.74 -30.53
C LEU A 195 39.97 -9.70 -30.72
N LEU A 196 40.63 -9.69 -31.89
CA LEU A 196 41.58 -8.67 -32.33
C LEU A 196 40.97 -7.85 -33.47
#